data_AF-A0A932HB86-F1
#
_entry.id   AF-A0A932HB86-F1
#
_cell.length_a   1.000
_cell.length_b   1.000
_cell.length_c   1.000
_cell.angle_alpha   90.00
_cell.angle_beta   90.00
_cell.angle_gamma   90.00
#
_symmetry.space_group_name_H-M   'P 1'
#
loop_
_entity.id
_entity.type
_entity.pdbx_description
1 polymer ?
#
loop_
_entity_poly.entity_id
_entity_poly.type
_entity_poly.pdbx_seq_one_letter_code
_entity_poly.pdbx_strand_id
1 'polypeptide(L)'
;GEAPNSRRIARNLQLVNEHPAKQTTVLLRSGKAENEVDIALKVDDDKPWKAVASLDNTGTSQTGYLRLGVGFQYSNLFDRDHVLTAQYITSPTRMNSVTIVGLGYRIPFYAHNSSLDLIAGYSDVDSGVVQELFTVSGSGAVFGARWNYYLPKWGEIEHKLGFGLDYKAFQSKAIVAGQNLLGDVTVHPVSVTYGGVLRMANGEFGYHLAALQNIPGGNDGTDRDLKNAPRPDARAAYRVYRYGVNYVRLLPAEWQLRIGFSGQETGDALVPGEQFGIGGPDTVRGFLVREVANDRGYNGTVEVFTPDLASRFGFKEWRARLVGFYDWGTTSRNSIQAGEASGESIASAGFGVRLARGKNFSVRVDVAQVLNAGGARAKNDQRVNAAFAFVY
;
A
#
# COMPACT_ATOMS: atom_id res chain seq x y z
N GLY A 1 -11.42 -43.76 1.10
CA GLY A 1 -11.61 -42.35 1.49
C GLY A 1 -11.14 -42.16 2.92
N GLU A 2 -11.01 -40.91 3.37
CA GLU A 2 -10.74 -40.54 4.77
C GLU A 2 -11.91 -39.73 5.32
N ALA A 3 -12.10 -39.72 6.64
CA ALA A 3 -13.11 -38.88 7.27
C ALA A 3 -12.86 -37.38 6.96
N PRO A 4 -13.89 -36.61 6.54
CA PRO A 4 -13.71 -35.19 6.23
C PRO A 4 -13.17 -34.39 7.42
N ASN A 5 -12.02 -33.76 7.24
CA ASN A 5 -11.44 -32.87 8.23
C ASN A 5 -11.89 -31.43 7.96
N SER A 6 -12.95 -31.00 8.65
CA SER A 6 -13.53 -29.65 8.50
C SER A 6 -12.52 -28.52 8.71
N ARG A 7 -11.56 -28.69 9.63
CA ARG A 7 -10.51 -27.69 9.88
C ARG A 7 -9.56 -27.58 8.69
N ARG A 8 -9.14 -28.70 8.11
CA ARG A 8 -8.27 -28.74 6.92
C ARG A 8 -8.98 -28.18 5.69
N ILE A 9 -10.28 -28.48 5.52
CA ILE A 9 -11.11 -27.93 4.44
C ILE A 9 -11.23 -26.40 4.58
N ALA A 10 -11.61 -25.91 5.76
CA ALA A 10 -11.76 -24.47 6.02
C ALA A 10 -10.44 -23.71 5.82
N ARG A 11 -9.32 -24.30 6.27
CA ARG A 11 -7.97 -23.76 6.07
C ARG A 11 -7.60 -23.64 4.59
N ASN A 12 -7.79 -24.70 3.81
CA ASN A 12 -7.48 -24.66 2.38
C ASN A 12 -8.41 -23.69 1.63
N LEU A 13 -9.68 -23.61 2.03
CA LEU A 13 -10.65 -22.68 1.45
C LEU A 13 -10.26 -21.22 1.70
N GLN A 14 -9.71 -20.91 2.87
CA GLN A 14 -9.18 -19.58 3.18
C GLN A 14 -8.11 -19.16 2.16
N LEU A 15 -7.08 -20.00 1.95
CA LEU A 15 -6.01 -19.69 0.99
C LEU A 15 -6.50 -19.66 -0.46
N VAL A 16 -7.42 -20.55 -0.85
CA VAL A 16 -8.00 -20.53 -2.21
C VAL A 16 -8.74 -19.22 -2.47
N ASN A 17 -9.40 -18.67 -1.45
CA ASN A 17 -10.14 -17.41 -1.55
C ASN A 17 -9.27 -16.15 -1.41
N GLU A 18 -7.96 -16.31 -1.23
CA GLU A 18 -6.98 -15.22 -1.42
C GLU A 18 -6.66 -14.98 -2.91
N HIS A 19 -7.17 -15.83 -3.81
CA HIS A 19 -6.94 -15.71 -5.24
C HIS A 19 -7.70 -14.51 -5.85
N PRO A 20 -7.05 -13.65 -6.63
CA PRO A 20 -7.62 -12.36 -7.05
C PRO A 20 -8.65 -12.45 -8.20
N ALA A 21 -8.85 -13.64 -8.77
CA ALA A 21 -9.74 -13.85 -9.91
C ALA A 21 -10.76 -14.98 -9.71
N LYS A 22 -10.86 -15.56 -8.50
CA LYS A 22 -11.85 -16.62 -8.24
C LYS A 22 -12.25 -16.68 -6.78
N GLN A 23 -13.48 -17.11 -6.53
CA GLN A 23 -14.01 -17.41 -5.21
C GLN A 23 -14.58 -18.82 -5.21
N THR A 24 -14.15 -19.62 -4.23
CA THR A 24 -14.57 -21.01 -4.07
C THR A 24 -15.44 -21.16 -2.82
N THR A 25 -16.51 -21.94 -2.96
CA THR A 25 -17.39 -22.36 -1.86
C THR A 25 -17.42 -23.88 -1.82
N VAL A 26 -17.33 -24.44 -0.60
CA VAL A 26 -17.42 -25.88 -0.36
C VAL A 26 -18.83 -26.23 0.12
N LEU A 27 -19.45 -27.21 -0.52
CA LEU A 27 -20.75 -27.76 -0.16
C LEU A 27 -20.59 -29.25 0.17
N LEU A 28 -20.98 -29.65 1.37
CA LEU A 28 -21.02 -31.06 1.77
C LEU A 28 -22.40 -31.63 1.43
N ARG A 29 -22.42 -32.76 0.74
CA ARG A 29 -23.65 -33.49 0.35
C ARG A 29 -23.55 -34.93 0.78
N SER A 30 -24.68 -35.58 1.06
CA SER A 30 -24.71 -37.03 1.28
C SER A 30 -24.20 -37.74 0.03
N GLY A 31 -23.28 -38.69 0.20
CA GLY A 31 -22.74 -39.52 -0.88
C GLY A 31 -23.71 -40.59 -1.35
N LYS A 32 -23.26 -41.43 -2.29
CA LYS A 32 -24.07 -42.51 -2.87
C LYS A 32 -24.26 -43.70 -1.94
N ALA A 33 -23.27 -44.02 -1.11
CA ALA A 33 -23.38 -45.05 -0.09
C ALA A 33 -23.59 -44.45 1.31
N GLU A 34 -24.09 -45.29 2.23
CA GLU A 34 -24.18 -44.94 3.64
C GLU A 34 -22.78 -44.67 4.21
N ASN A 35 -22.65 -43.61 5.03
CA ASN A 35 -21.38 -43.09 5.56
C ASN A 35 -20.41 -42.46 4.54
N GLU A 36 -20.86 -42.13 3.34
CA GLU A 36 -20.12 -41.29 2.39
C GLU A 36 -20.61 -39.83 2.38
N VAL A 37 -19.68 -38.90 2.20
CA VAL A 37 -19.96 -37.47 2.03
C VAL A 37 -19.25 -36.98 0.78
N ASP A 38 -20.02 -36.45 -0.16
CA ASP A 38 -19.50 -35.81 -1.36
C ASP A 38 -19.18 -34.35 -1.08
N ILE A 39 -17.99 -33.91 -1.50
CA ILE A 39 -17.56 -32.52 -1.43
C ILE A 39 -17.76 -31.89 -2.81
N ALA A 40 -18.77 -31.04 -2.94
CA ALA A 40 -19.01 -30.25 -4.15
C ALA A 40 -18.34 -28.87 -4.02
N LEU A 41 -17.49 -28.52 -4.99
CA LEU A 41 -16.87 -27.21 -5.08
C LEU A 41 -17.65 -26.35 -6.07
N LYS A 42 -18.12 -25.18 -5.63
CA LYS A 42 -18.63 -24.15 -6.52
C LYS A 42 -17.56 -23.08 -6.67
N VAL A 43 -17.10 -22.86 -7.89
CA VAL A 43 -16.12 -21.82 -8.23
C VAL A 43 -16.83 -20.75 -9.04
N ASP A 44 -16.67 -19.50 -8.61
CA ASP A 44 -17.08 -18.31 -9.33
C ASP A 44 -15.81 -17.56 -9.74
N ASP A 45 -15.51 -17.52 -11.04
CA ASP A 45 -14.26 -17.00 -11.59
C ASP A 45 -14.47 -15.87 -12.60
N ASP A 46 -13.52 -14.93 -12.58
CA ASP A 46 -13.37 -13.87 -13.59
C ASP A 46 -12.23 -14.29 -14.55
N LYS A 47 -12.03 -13.53 -15.63
CA LYS A 47 -10.88 -13.74 -16.53
C LYS A 47 -9.57 -13.80 -15.72
N PRO A 48 -8.66 -14.73 -16.04
CA PRO A 48 -7.42 -14.89 -15.28
C PRO A 48 -6.48 -13.69 -15.47
N TRP A 49 -6.68 -12.88 -16.52
CA TRP A 49 -5.91 -11.68 -16.77
C TRP A 49 -6.74 -10.41 -16.56
N LYS A 50 -6.07 -9.34 -16.14
CA LYS A 50 -6.63 -7.99 -15.98
C LYS A 50 -5.62 -6.98 -16.50
N ALA A 51 -6.08 -5.96 -17.23
CA ALA A 51 -5.25 -4.83 -17.61
C ALA A 51 -5.80 -3.54 -16.97
N VAL A 52 -4.93 -2.68 -16.47
CA VAL A 52 -5.32 -1.43 -15.81
C VAL A 52 -4.62 -0.27 -16.50
N ALA A 53 -5.35 0.80 -16.77
CA ALA A 53 -4.80 2.09 -17.15
C ALA A 53 -5.25 3.13 -16.14
N SER A 54 -4.32 3.94 -15.63
CA SER A 54 -4.62 4.97 -14.64
C SER A 54 -4.01 6.32 -15.02
N LEU A 55 -4.67 7.39 -14.62
CA LEU A 55 -4.17 8.75 -14.77
C LEU A 55 -4.47 9.55 -13.50
N ASP A 56 -3.46 10.18 -12.91
CA ASP A 56 -3.63 11.05 -11.75
C ASP A 56 -2.75 12.30 -11.84
N ASN A 57 -2.94 13.22 -10.88
CA ASN A 57 -2.20 14.48 -10.79
C ASN A 57 -1.29 14.57 -9.55
N THR A 58 -0.70 13.45 -9.13
CA THR A 58 0.16 13.37 -7.92
C THR A 58 1.57 13.94 -8.14
N GLY A 59 1.97 14.21 -9.38
CA GLY A 59 3.31 14.69 -9.70
C GLY A 59 3.59 16.15 -9.31
N THR A 60 4.80 16.61 -9.66
CA THR A 60 5.34 17.92 -9.23
C THR A 60 5.70 18.82 -10.42
N SER A 61 6.03 20.08 -10.13
CA SER A 61 6.56 21.02 -11.13
C SER A 61 7.90 20.58 -11.72
N GLN A 62 8.65 19.69 -11.06
CA GLN A 62 9.95 19.16 -11.51
C GLN A 62 9.84 17.83 -12.27
N THR A 63 8.83 17.01 -11.97
CA THR A 63 8.66 15.67 -12.58
C THR A 63 7.44 15.55 -13.50
N GLY A 64 6.61 16.59 -13.58
CA GLY A 64 5.41 16.67 -14.40
C GLY A 64 4.21 16.32 -13.52
N TYR A 65 3.14 17.13 -13.59
CA TYR A 65 2.02 16.99 -12.66
C TYR A 65 1.21 15.71 -12.88
N LEU A 66 1.14 15.20 -14.11
CA LEU A 66 0.38 14.01 -14.44
C LEU A 66 1.22 12.73 -14.28
N ARG A 67 0.58 11.67 -13.81
CA ARG A 67 1.10 10.28 -13.81
C ARG A 67 0.18 9.40 -14.62
N LEU A 68 0.73 8.74 -15.63
CA LEU A 68 0.06 7.71 -16.42
C LEU A 68 0.60 6.36 -15.95
N GLY A 69 -0.29 5.48 -15.50
CA GLY A 69 0.03 4.10 -15.12
C GLY A 69 -0.59 3.09 -16.07
N VAL A 70 0.15 2.03 -16.36
CA VAL A 70 -0.34 0.83 -17.05
C VAL A 70 0.05 -0.39 -16.23
N GLY A 71 -0.92 -1.24 -15.92
CA GLY A 71 -0.75 -2.46 -15.16
C GLY A 71 -1.30 -3.68 -15.90
N PHE A 72 -0.69 -4.84 -15.66
CA PHE A 72 -1.14 -6.12 -16.17
C PHE A 72 -1.03 -7.16 -15.07
N GLN A 73 -2.07 -7.96 -14.87
CA GLN A 73 -2.07 -9.09 -13.95
C GLN A 73 -2.48 -10.35 -14.70
N TYR A 74 -1.80 -11.46 -14.43
CA TYR A 74 -2.18 -12.80 -14.86
C TYR A 74 -2.19 -13.74 -13.65
N SER A 75 -3.35 -14.31 -13.33
CA SER A 75 -3.61 -14.91 -12.02
C SER A 75 -3.55 -16.44 -12.02
N ASN A 76 -3.32 -17.08 -13.16
CA ASN A 76 -3.23 -18.54 -13.23
C ASN A 76 -2.03 -19.02 -14.05
N LEU A 77 -0.84 -18.50 -13.75
CA LEU A 77 0.37 -18.89 -14.47
C LEU A 77 0.67 -20.39 -14.21
N PHE A 78 0.94 -21.13 -15.30
CA PHE A 78 1.19 -22.58 -15.28
C PHE A 78 0.04 -23.46 -14.78
N ASP A 79 -1.18 -22.93 -14.72
CA ASP A 79 -2.35 -23.62 -14.15
C ASP A 79 -2.15 -24.01 -12.66
N ARG A 80 -1.48 -23.13 -11.91
CA ARG A 80 -1.09 -23.35 -10.52
C ARG A 80 -1.53 -22.23 -9.57
N ASP A 81 -2.43 -21.34 -9.99
CA ASP A 81 -2.85 -20.16 -9.21
C ASP A 81 -1.71 -19.18 -8.89
N HIS A 82 -0.61 -19.26 -9.63
CA HIS A 82 0.48 -18.29 -9.53
C HIS A 82 0.03 -16.97 -10.14
N VAL A 83 0.25 -15.87 -9.43
CA VAL A 83 -0.16 -14.53 -9.88
C VAL A 83 1.07 -13.72 -10.25
N LEU A 84 1.16 -13.31 -11.50
CA LEU A 84 2.15 -12.34 -12.00
C LEU A 84 1.46 -10.99 -12.16
N THR A 85 2.06 -9.94 -11.61
CA THR A 85 1.63 -8.56 -11.80
C THR A 85 2.80 -7.72 -12.30
N ALA A 86 2.56 -6.92 -13.32
CA ALA A 86 3.51 -5.97 -13.88
C ALA A 86 2.88 -4.59 -13.95
N GLN A 87 3.67 -3.55 -13.70
CA GLN A 87 3.19 -2.18 -13.75
C GLN A 87 4.29 -1.24 -14.25
N TYR A 88 3.85 -0.20 -14.96
CA TYR A 88 4.69 0.87 -15.46
C TYR A 88 4.00 2.21 -15.21
N ILE A 89 4.71 3.17 -14.62
CA ILE A 89 4.23 4.54 -14.42
C ILE A 89 5.23 5.51 -15.00
N THR A 90 4.72 6.52 -15.71
CA THR A 90 5.51 7.64 -16.25
C THR A 90 4.75 8.95 -16.15
N SER A 91 5.41 10.07 -16.46
CA SER A 91 4.73 11.35 -16.67
C SER A 91 4.53 11.61 -18.16
N PRO A 92 3.29 11.64 -18.66
CA PRO A 92 3.06 11.84 -20.09
C PRO A 92 3.52 13.21 -20.60
N THR A 93 3.63 14.22 -19.72
CA THR A 93 4.14 15.55 -20.06
C THR A 93 5.65 15.68 -19.92
N ARG A 94 6.31 14.71 -19.27
CA ARG A 94 7.77 14.61 -19.12
C ARG A 94 8.22 13.16 -19.05
N MET A 95 8.13 12.47 -20.19
CA MET A 95 8.36 11.01 -20.27
C MET A 95 9.78 10.59 -19.86
N ASN A 96 10.78 11.46 -20.06
CA ASN A 96 12.18 11.17 -19.69
C ASN A 96 12.52 11.52 -18.23
N SER A 97 11.56 12.01 -17.45
CA SER A 97 11.80 12.46 -16.07
C SER A 97 11.26 11.51 -15.02
N VAL A 98 10.36 10.60 -15.40
CA VAL A 98 9.69 9.66 -14.48
C VAL A 98 9.52 8.31 -15.17
N THR A 99 10.13 7.31 -14.56
CA THR A 99 10.10 5.91 -14.95
C THR A 99 10.00 5.08 -13.68
N ILE A 100 8.86 4.44 -13.50
CA ILE A 100 8.63 3.53 -12.38
C ILE A 100 8.18 2.20 -12.96
N VAL A 101 8.91 1.14 -12.65
CA VAL A 101 8.60 -0.23 -13.09
C VAL A 101 8.42 -1.09 -11.86
N GLY A 102 7.39 -1.94 -11.87
CA GLY A 102 7.17 -2.93 -10.83
C GLY A 102 6.80 -4.29 -11.40
N LEU A 103 7.33 -5.32 -10.77
CA LEU A 103 6.99 -6.71 -11.00
C LEU A 103 6.69 -7.37 -9.65
N GLY A 104 5.58 -8.08 -9.57
CA GLY A 104 5.17 -8.88 -8.44
C GLY A 104 4.87 -10.31 -8.87
N TYR A 105 5.28 -11.28 -8.08
CA TYR A 105 4.99 -12.69 -8.33
C TYR A 105 4.59 -13.40 -7.04
N ARG A 106 3.38 -13.96 -7.01
CA ARG A 106 2.84 -14.71 -5.89
C ARG A 106 2.76 -16.19 -6.21
N ILE A 107 3.27 -17.02 -5.29
CA ILE A 107 3.21 -18.47 -5.33
C ILE A 107 2.40 -18.97 -4.11
N PRO A 108 1.20 -19.56 -4.29
CA PRO A 108 0.47 -20.18 -3.20
C PRO A 108 1.01 -21.58 -2.87
N PHE A 109 1.17 -21.86 -1.57
CA PHE A 109 1.58 -23.16 -1.03
C PHE A 109 0.47 -23.77 -0.15
N TYR A 110 -0.47 -24.46 -0.77
CA TYR A 110 -1.66 -25.03 -0.10
C TYR A 110 -1.33 -26.03 1.02
N ALA A 111 -0.27 -26.81 0.87
CA ALA A 111 0.15 -27.77 1.90
C ALA A 111 0.55 -27.08 3.22
N HIS A 112 1.10 -25.86 3.14
CA HIS A 112 1.64 -25.11 4.26
C HIS A 112 0.74 -23.95 4.69
N ASN A 113 -0.44 -23.78 4.08
CA ASN A 113 -1.31 -22.63 4.26
C ASN A 113 -0.55 -21.30 4.15
N SER A 114 0.30 -21.20 3.12
CA SER A 114 1.23 -20.09 2.97
C SER A 114 1.25 -19.55 1.55
N SER A 115 1.81 -18.37 1.36
CA SER A 115 2.21 -17.85 0.05
C SER A 115 3.60 -17.23 0.11
N LEU A 116 4.31 -17.25 -1.01
CA LEU A 116 5.52 -16.47 -1.22
C LEU A 116 5.23 -15.36 -2.21
N ASP A 117 5.43 -14.12 -1.79
CA ASP A 117 5.35 -12.94 -2.64
C ASP A 117 6.78 -12.45 -2.95
N LEU A 118 7.13 -12.38 -4.23
CA LEU A 118 8.38 -11.80 -4.72
C LEU A 118 8.09 -10.49 -5.43
N ILE A 119 8.89 -9.46 -5.15
CA ILE A 119 8.71 -8.12 -5.72
C ILE A 119 10.05 -7.63 -6.25
N ALA A 120 10.01 -6.99 -7.42
CA ALA A 120 11.12 -6.23 -7.99
C ALA A 120 10.59 -4.89 -8.50
N GLY A 121 11.31 -3.82 -8.24
CA GLY A 121 10.90 -2.47 -8.62
C GLY A 121 12.07 -1.56 -8.89
N TYR A 122 11.85 -0.57 -9.75
CA TYR A 122 12.79 0.51 -10.04
C TYR A 122 12.03 1.83 -10.14
N SER A 123 12.63 2.91 -9.62
CA SER A 123 12.14 4.28 -9.76
C SER A 123 13.31 5.24 -9.97
N ASP A 124 13.14 6.24 -10.83
CA ASP A 124 14.04 7.38 -10.99
C ASP A 124 13.58 8.63 -10.22
N VAL A 125 12.43 8.57 -9.54
CA VAL A 125 11.83 9.68 -8.78
C VAL A 125 11.43 9.26 -7.37
N ASP A 126 11.27 10.25 -6.49
CA ASP A 126 10.46 10.11 -5.28
C ASP A 126 9.02 10.48 -5.62
N SER A 127 8.13 9.48 -5.66
CA SER A 127 6.75 9.67 -6.13
C SER A 127 5.69 8.96 -5.29
N GLY A 128 6.05 8.37 -4.15
CA GLY A 128 5.12 7.64 -3.27
C GLY A 128 4.61 6.31 -3.83
N VAL A 129 3.50 5.84 -3.26
CA VAL A 129 3.00 4.47 -3.42
C VAL A 129 2.76 4.12 -4.89
N VAL A 130 3.27 2.96 -5.33
CA VAL A 130 2.85 2.33 -6.57
C VAL A 130 1.79 1.29 -6.21
N GLN A 131 0.59 1.45 -6.76
CA GLN A 131 -0.61 0.75 -6.34
C GLN A 131 -0.36 -0.76 -6.16
N GLU A 132 -0.65 -1.25 -4.95
CA GLU A 132 -0.68 -2.66 -4.53
C GLU A 132 0.63 -3.49 -4.59
N LEU A 133 1.69 -3.06 -5.29
CA LEU A 133 2.95 -3.82 -5.37
C LEU A 133 4.03 -3.36 -4.39
N PHE A 134 4.38 -2.07 -4.38
CA PHE A 134 5.39 -1.53 -3.47
C PHE A 134 5.29 -0.01 -3.30
N THR A 135 5.82 0.50 -2.19
CA THR A 135 5.92 1.95 -1.96
C THR A 135 7.24 2.47 -2.53
N VAL A 136 7.19 3.49 -3.39
CA VAL A 136 8.39 4.25 -3.78
C VAL A 136 8.59 5.36 -2.76
N SER A 137 9.76 5.36 -2.12
CA SER A 137 10.16 6.38 -1.16
C SER A 137 11.43 7.13 -1.57
N GLY A 138 11.91 6.87 -2.79
CA GLY A 138 13.10 7.48 -3.39
C GLY A 138 13.49 6.80 -4.69
N SER A 139 14.41 7.42 -5.43
CA SER A 139 15.03 6.83 -6.61
C SER A 139 15.90 5.63 -6.25
N GLY A 140 15.80 4.54 -7.00
CA GLY A 140 16.54 3.32 -6.70
C GLY A 140 15.87 2.05 -7.21
N ALA A 141 16.48 0.92 -6.85
CA ALA A 141 15.94 -0.41 -7.10
C ALA A 141 15.54 -1.09 -5.78
N VAL A 142 14.44 -1.84 -5.81
CA VAL A 142 13.93 -2.60 -4.66
C VAL A 142 13.68 -4.03 -5.08
N PHE A 143 14.15 -4.98 -4.30
CA PHE A 143 13.79 -6.39 -4.38
C PHE A 143 13.25 -6.84 -3.03
N GLY A 144 12.20 -7.65 -3.02
CA GLY A 144 11.58 -8.11 -1.79
C GLY A 144 11.09 -9.55 -1.92
N ALA A 145 11.24 -10.32 -0.85
CA ALA A 145 10.62 -11.63 -0.68
C ALA A 145 9.82 -11.64 0.62
N ARG A 146 8.56 -12.08 0.56
CA ARG A 146 7.67 -12.14 1.72
C ARG A 146 6.99 -13.49 1.81
N TRP A 147 7.28 -14.23 2.86
CA TRP A 147 6.57 -15.46 3.20
C TRP A 147 5.37 -15.12 4.09
N ASN A 148 4.16 -15.34 3.60
CA ASN A 148 2.92 -15.18 4.36
C ASN A 148 2.45 -16.53 4.87
N TYR A 149 2.36 -16.70 6.19
CA TYR A 149 1.76 -17.86 6.84
C TYR A 149 0.37 -17.49 7.36
N TYR A 150 -0.67 -18.07 6.77
CA TYR A 150 -2.05 -17.83 7.16
C TYR A 150 -2.37 -18.67 8.40
N LEU A 151 -2.75 -17.99 9.47
CA LEU A 151 -3.09 -18.65 10.73
C LEU A 151 -4.55 -19.11 10.70
N PRO A 152 -4.90 -20.20 11.41
CA PRO A 152 -6.30 -20.62 11.55
C PRO A 152 -7.16 -19.49 12.12
N LYS A 153 -8.34 -19.26 11.54
CA LYS A 153 -9.26 -18.21 12.01
C LYS A 153 -9.51 -18.29 13.51
N TRP A 154 -9.52 -17.13 14.17
CA TRP A 154 -9.92 -16.99 15.56
C TRP A 154 -11.27 -16.27 15.65
N GLY A 155 -12.35 -17.04 15.72
CA GLY A 155 -13.69 -16.50 15.53
C GLY A 155 -13.84 -15.89 14.13
N GLU A 156 -14.22 -14.62 14.06
CA GLU A 156 -14.35 -13.85 12.81
C GLU A 156 -13.04 -13.17 12.36
N ILE A 157 -11.92 -13.42 13.06
CA ILE A 157 -10.62 -12.85 12.73
C ILE A 157 -9.90 -13.74 11.72
N GLU A 158 -9.61 -13.18 10.54
CA GLU A 158 -8.66 -13.70 9.56
C GLU A 158 -7.31 -13.04 9.80
N HIS A 159 -6.27 -13.80 10.09
CA HIS A 159 -4.95 -13.24 10.45
C HIS A 159 -3.79 -14.06 9.89
N LYS A 160 -2.61 -13.43 9.80
CA LYS A 160 -1.41 -14.03 9.24
C LYS A 160 -0.14 -13.47 9.86
N LEU A 161 0.93 -14.25 9.75
CA LEU A 161 2.31 -13.81 9.98
C LEU A 161 3.00 -13.65 8.64
N GLY A 162 3.73 -12.55 8.47
CA GLY A 162 4.56 -12.27 7.31
C GLY A 162 6.02 -12.18 7.70
N PHE A 163 6.90 -12.84 6.96
CA PHE A 163 8.35 -12.74 7.12
C PHE A 163 8.93 -12.11 5.87
N GLY A 164 9.53 -10.93 6.00
CA GLY A 164 10.03 -10.14 4.88
C GLY A 164 11.56 -10.09 4.85
N LEU A 165 12.11 -10.10 3.65
CA LEU A 165 13.48 -9.72 3.33
C LEU A 165 13.41 -8.74 2.17
N ASP A 166 13.84 -7.50 2.39
CA ASP A 166 13.98 -6.52 1.31
C ASP A 166 15.46 -6.19 1.07
N TYR A 167 15.77 -5.85 -0.17
CA TYR A 167 17.01 -5.23 -0.62
C TYR A 167 16.61 -3.93 -1.32
N LYS A 168 17.11 -2.79 -0.86
CA LYS A 168 16.77 -1.48 -1.43
C LYS A 168 18.04 -0.70 -1.67
N ALA A 169 18.36 -0.44 -2.94
CA ALA A 169 19.49 0.38 -3.35
C ALA A 169 18.98 1.75 -3.78
N PHE A 170 19.14 2.75 -2.92
CA PHE A 170 18.77 4.13 -3.14
C PHE A 170 19.89 4.89 -3.85
N GLN A 171 19.51 5.60 -4.91
CA GLN A 171 20.39 6.49 -5.65
C GLN A 171 20.22 7.91 -5.11
N SER A 172 21.32 8.53 -4.70
CA SER A 172 21.32 9.91 -4.18
C SER A 172 22.09 10.84 -5.10
N LYS A 173 21.48 11.97 -5.49
CA LYS A 173 22.11 12.97 -6.35
C LYS A 173 22.02 14.35 -5.71
N ALA A 174 23.17 14.91 -5.33
CA ALA A 174 23.32 16.34 -5.04
C ALA A 174 24.53 16.86 -5.81
N ILE A 175 24.29 17.45 -6.98
CA ILE A 175 25.36 17.96 -7.84
C ILE A 175 25.68 19.39 -7.41
N VAL A 176 26.90 19.61 -6.91
CA VAL A 176 27.44 20.95 -6.61
C VAL A 176 28.75 21.09 -7.36
N ALA A 177 28.87 22.17 -8.15
CA ALA A 177 30.05 22.41 -8.99
C ALA A 177 30.44 21.21 -9.89
N GLY A 178 29.44 20.45 -10.36
CA GLY A 178 29.63 19.29 -11.24
C GLY A 178 30.03 17.98 -10.53
N GLN A 179 30.18 17.97 -9.20
CA GLN A 179 30.44 16.75 -8.42
C GLN A 179 29.20 16.31 -7.65
N ASN A 180 28.95 14.99 -7.60
CA ASN A 180 27.93 14.45 -6.72
C ASN A 180 28.49 14.38 -5.30
N LEU A 181 27.85 15.10 -4.37
CA LEU A 181 28.27 15.17 -2.99
C LEU A 181 27.62 14.10 -2.09
N LEU A 182 26.67 13.31 -2.62
CA LEU A 182 26.01 12.25 -1.88
C LEU A 182 26.41 10.88 -2.42
N GLY A 183 26.61 9.94 -1.49
CA GLY A 183 26.77 8.53 -1.82
C GLY A 183 25.43 7.82 -2.03
N ASP A 184 25.43 6.79 -2.86
CA ASP A 184 24.34 5.83 -2.91
C ASP A 184 24.27 5.04 -1.59
N VAL A 185 23.09 4.49 -1.28
CA VAL A 185 22.85 3.76 -0.03
C VAL A 185 22.08 2.49 -0.31
N THR A 186 22.53 1.38 0.25
CA THR A 186 21.81 0.10 0.20
C THR A 186 21.39 -0.35 1.59
N VAL A 187 20.13 -0.76 1.74
CA VAL A 187 19.60 -1.33 2.98
C VAL A 187 18.99 -2.72 2.74
N HIS A 188 19.09 -3.57 3.75
CA HIS A 188 18.70 -4.98 3.77
C HIS A 188 17.76 -5.29 4.95
N PRO A 189 16.56 -4.69 5.04
CA PRO A 189 15.68 -4.91 6.17
C PRO A 189 15.08 -6.33 6.14
N VAL A 190 15.16 -6.99 7.29
CA VAL A 190 14.36 -8.18 7.59
C VAL A 190 13.19 -7.78 8.48
N SER A 191 12.02 -8.38 8.26
CA SER A 191 10.81 -8.00 8.97
C SER A 191 9.96 -9.18 9.42
N VAL A 192 9.27 -8.99 10.55
CA VAL A 192 8.15 -9.84 10.96
C VAL A 192 6.91 -8.97 11.08
N THR A 193 5.83 -9.37 10.42
CA THR A 193 4.55 -8.66 10.42
C THR A 193 3.46 -9.57 10.94
N TYR A 194 2.69 -9.13 11.91
CA TYR A 194 1.43 -9.73 12.30
C TYR A 194 0.28 -8.82 11.89
N GLY A 195 -0.72 -9.36 11.21
CA GLY A 195 -1.86 -8.57 10.79
C GLY A 195 -3.10 -9.41 10.57
N GLY A 196 -4.24 -8.76 10.59
CA GLY A 196 -5.50 -9.44 10.41
C GLY A 196 -6.66 -8.49 10.16
N VAL A 197 -7.80 -9.10 9.86
CA VAL A 197 -9.06 -8.46 9.55
C VAL A 197 -10.16 -9.14 10.37
N LEU A 198 -10.90 -8.34 11.12
CA LEU A 198 -12.13 -8.73 11.78
C LEU A 198 -13.31 -8.28 10.92
N ARG A 199 -14.07 -9.24 10.39
CA ARG A 199 -15.31 -8.95 9.65
C ARG A 199 -16.51 -8.93 10.58
N MET A 200 -17.31 -7.88 10.50
CA MET A 200 -18.53 -7.66 11.28
C MET A 200 -19.72 -7.53 10.34
N ALA A 201 -20.94 -7.71 10.85
CA ALA A 201 -22.16 -7.64 10.02
C ALA A 201 -22.31 -6.31 9.24
N ASN A 202 -21.83 -5.20 9.80
CA ASN A 202 -21.91 -3.86 9.21
C ASN A 202 -20.56 -3.14 9.15
N GLY A 203 -19.46 -3.89 9.14
CA GLY A 203 -18.15 -3.25 9.11
C GLY A 203 -16.98 -4.21 9.03
N GLU A 204 -15.80 -3.64 8.91
CA GLU A 204 -14.54 -4.35 8.87
C GLU A 204 -13.50 -3.56 9.67
N PHE A 205 -12.70 -4.28 10.46
CA PHE A 205 -11.57 -3.72 11.20
C PHE A 205 -10.30 -4.47 10.81
N GLY A 206 -9.41 -3.80 10.09
CA GLY A 206 -8.08 -4.29 9.74
C GLY A 206 -7.00 -3.70 10.65
N TYR A 207 -5.98 -4.48 10.96
CA TYR A 207 -4.82 -4.04 11.74
C TYR A 207 -3.54 -4.73 11.28
N HIS A 208 -2.41 -4.07 11.49
CA HIS A 208 -1.10 -4.70 11.37
C HIS A 208 -0.09 -4.09 12.33
N LEU A 209 0.90 -4.90 12.69
CA LEU A 209 2.10 -4.54 13.43
C LEU A 209 3.29 -5.23 12.77
N ALA A 210 4.34 -4.47 12.47
CA ALA A 210 5.57 -4.97 11.89
C ALA A 210 6.77 -4.51 12.71
N ALA A 211 7.71 -5.42 12.95
CA ALA A 211 9.03 -5.12 13.47
C ALA A 211 10.06 -5.39 12.38
N LEU A 212 10.94 -4.41 12.15
CA LEU A 212 11.98 -4.45 11.13
C LEU A 212 13.35 -4.23 11.76
N GLN A 213 14.33 -4.99 11.30
CA GLN A 213 15.75 -4.80 11.62
C GLN A 213 16.51 -4.74 10.30
N ASN A 214 17.29 -3.68 10.11
CA ASN A 214 18.21 -3.64 8.98
C ASN A 214 19.47 -4.46 9.27
N ILE A 215 19.92 -5.25 8.29
CA ILE A 215 21.17 -6.00 8.37
C ILE A 215 22.28 -5.16 7.71
N PRO A 216 23.29 -4.70 8.48
CA PRO A 216 24.42 -3.96 7.91
C PRO A 216 25.28 -4.81 6.99
N GLY A 217 25.93 -4.16 6.03
CA GLY A 217 26.94 -4.76 5.16
C GLY A 217 26.58 -4.67 3.68
N GLY A 218 27.37 -5.35 2.85
CA GLY A 218 27.26 -5.24 1.39
C GLY A 218 27.84 -3.94 0.84
N ASN A 219 27.70 -3.75 -0.47
CA ASN A 219 28.09 -2.50 -1.13
C ASN A 219 27.11 -1.38 -0.74
N ASP A 220 27.64 -0.22 -0.34
CA ASP A 220 26.86 0.96 0.09
C ASP A 220 25.93 0.73 1.31
N GLY A 221 26.12 -0.35 2.06
CA GLY A 221 25.25 -0.73 3.19
C GLY A 221 25.94 -0.74 4.55
N THR A 222 27.12 -0.13 4.66
CA THR A 222 27.85 0.00 5.94
C THR A 222 27.51 1.31 6.64
N ASP A 223 27.81 1.40 7.95
CA ASP A 223 27.68 2.65 8.70
C ASP A 223 28.45 3.82 8.05
N ARG A 224 29.60 3.54 7.42
CA ARG A 224 30.38 4.57 6.73
C ARG A 224 29.62 5.13 5.52
N ASP A 225 28.95 4.26 4.77
CA ASP A 225 28.27 4.65 3.53
C ASP A 225 26.98 5.42 3.87
N LEU A 226 26.23 4.97 4.88
CA LEU A 226 25.04 5.68 5.37
C LEU A 226 25.38 7.06 5.96
N LYS A 227 26.56 7.24 6.55
CA LYS A 227 27.05 8.55 7.02
C LYS A 227 27.36 9.52 5.88
N ASN A 228 27.72 9.00 4.71
CA ASN A 228 27.95 9.78 3.49
C ASN A 228 26.64 10.08 2.73
N ALA A 229 25.53 9.48 3.16
CA ALA A 229 24.20 9.95 2.81
C ALA A 229 23.94 11.31 3.50
N PRO A 230 22.90 12.08 3.13
CA PRO A 230 22.55 13.34 3.79
C PRO A 230 21.99 13.15 5.22
N ARG A 231 22.49 12.15 5.96
CA ARG A 231 22.13 11.82 7.34
C ARG A 231 23.34 11.25 8.12
N PRO A 232 24.25 12.09 8.63
CA PRO A 232 25.49 11.66 9.30
C PRO A 232 25.28 10.82 10.57
N ASP A 233 24.10 10.87 11.19
CA ASP A 233 23.79 10.09 12.39
C ASP A 233 23.12 8.74 12.07
N ALA A 234 22.81 8.47 10.80
CA ALA A 234 22.18 7.22 10.40
C ALA A 234 23.12 6.04 10.66
N ARG A 235 22.56 4.98 11.24
CA ARG A 235 23.25 3.71 11.48
C ARG A 235 22.69 2.66 10.56
N ALA A 236 23.53 1.79 10.04
CA ALA A 236 23.09 0.68 9.21
C ALA A 236 22.28 -0.32 10.04
N ALA A 237 22.56 -0.50 11.33
CA ALA A 237 21.86 -1.48 12.17
C ALA A 237 20.52 -0.97 12.77
N TYR A 238 19.76 -0.16 12.02
CA TYR A 238 18.55 0.49 12.54
C TYR A 238 17.39 -0.49 12.77
N ARG A 239 16.48 -0.11 13.67
CA ARG A 239 15.23 -0.80 13.96
C ARG A 239 14.03 0.09 13.70
N VAL A 240 12.98 -0.48 13.14
CA VAL A 240 11.74 0.25 12.85
C VAL A 240 10.54 -0.60 13.26
N TYR A 241 9.57 0.02 13.91
CA TYR A 241 8.26 -0.55 14.18
C TYR A 241 7.23 0.18 13.34
N ARG A 242 6.42 -0.55 12.58
CA ARG A 242 5.31 0.02 11.79
C ARG A 242 4.00 -0.56 12.26
N TYR A 243 2.98 0.26 12.31
CA TYR A 243 1.65 -0.18 12.72
C TYR A 243 0.59 0.59 11.95
N GLY A 244 -0.59 -0.01 11.86
CA GLY A 244 -1.73 0.69 11.33
C GLY A 244 -3.04 -0.03 11.58
N VAL A 245 -4.11 0.75 11.51
CA VAL A 245 -5.49 0.31 11.64
C VAL A 245 -6.34 0.93 10.53
N ASN A 246 -7.30 0.17 10.04
CA ASN A 246 -8.32 0.63 9.12
C ASN A 246 -9.69 0.14 9.59
N TYR A 247 -10.63 1.04 9.77
CA TYR A 247 -11.98 0.74 10.21
C TYR A 247 -12.98 1.27 9.21
N VAL A 248 -13.82 0.39 8.68
CA VAL A 248 -14.93 0.75 7.81
C VAL A 248 -16.23 0.32 8.47
N ARG A 249 -17.19 1.23 8.57
CA ARG A 249 -18.52 0.93 9.13
C ARG A 249 -19.62 1.47 8.23
N LEU A 250 -20.57 0.59 7.90
CA LEU A 250 -21.85 0.98 7.34
C LEU A 250 -22.75 1.50 8.46
N LEU A 251 -23.18 2.75 8.32
CA LEU A 251 -24.07 3.47 9.22
C LEU A 251 -25.52 3.38 8.69
N PRO A 252 -26.53 3.76 9.51
CA PRO A 252 -27.91 3.84 9.06
C PRO A 252 -28.08 4.66 7.79
N ALA A 253 -29.14 4.34 7.03
CA ALA A 253 -29.45 4.98 5.76
C ALA A 253 -28.32 4.90 4.71
N GLU A 254 -27.47 3.87 4.77
CA GLU A 254 -26.38 3.55 3.82
C GLU A 254 -25.19 4.53 3.84
N TRP A 255 -25.09 5.38 4.86
CA TRP A 255 -23.87 6.18 5.09
C TRP A 255 -22.69 5.26 5.43
N GLN A 256 -21.47 5.68 5.11
CA GLN A 256 -20.28 4.90 5.45
C GLN A 256 -19.23 5.78 6.14
N LEU A 257 -18.72 5.31 7.28
CA LEU A 257 -17.58 5.88 7.98
C LEU A 257 -16.34 5.08 7.63
N ARG A 258 -15.23 5.77 7.36
CA ARG A 258 -13.89 5.17 7.27
C ARG A 258 -12.94 5.92 8.19
N ILE A 259 -12.11 5.16 8.90
CA ILE A 259 -11.04 5.70 9.75
C ILE A 259 -9.78 4.93 9.40
N GLY A 260 -8.73 5.65 9.03
CA GLY A 260 -7.41 5.08 8.79
C GLY A 260 -6.39 5.72 9.73
N PHE A 261 -5.45 4.93 10.22
CA PHE A 261 -4.31 5.42 10.98
C PHE A 261 -3.09 4.54 10.70
N SER A 262 -1.94 5.17 10.49
CA SER A 262 -0.67 4.47 10.30
C SER A 262 0.47 5.21 10.98
N GLY A 263 1.50 4.49 11.38
CA GLY A 263 2.67 5.09 11.99
C GLY A 263 3.93 4.24 11.88
N GLN A 264 5.04 4.92 12.17
CA GLN A 264 6.38 4.39 12.18
C GLN A 264 7.11 4.95 13.40
N GLU A 265 7.69 4.05 14.21
CA GLU A 265 8.48 4.39 15.39
C GLU A 265 9.87 3.80 15.31
N THR A 266 10.87 4.58 15.71
CA THR A 266 12.28 4.18 15.75
C THR A 266 13.05 5.07 16.71
N GLY A 267 14.10 4.51 17.33
CA GLY A 267 15.09 5.28 18.08
C GLY A 267 16.30 5.70 17.24
N ASP A 268 16.36 5.28 15.98
CA ASP A 268 17.50 5.50 15.09
C ASP A 268 17.22 6.66 14.11
N ALA A 269 18.28 7.34 13.66
CA ALA A 269 18.20 8.22 12.51
C ALA A 269 18.15 7.37 11.23
N LEU A 270 17.23 7.69 10.31
CA LEU A 270 17.00 6.92 9.10
C LEU A 270 17.47 7.68 7.87
N VAL A 271 17.89 6.92 6.86
CA VAL A 271 18.14 7.47 5.51
C VAL A 271 16.81 7.89 4.86
N PRO A 272 16.77 8.90 3.98
CA PRO A 272 15.53 9.48 3.46
C PRO A 272 14.53 8.46 2.88
N GLY A 273 15.04 7.44 2.17
CA GLY A 273 14.21 6.36 1.61
C GLY A 273 13.50 5.49 2.65
N GLU A 274 13.94 5.49 3.91
CA GLU A 274 13.35 4.72 5.01
C GLU A 274 12.52 5.58 5.97
N GLN A 275 12.55 6.90 5.81
CA GLN A 275 11.79 7.84 6.62
C GLN A 275 10.28 7.76 6.36
N PHE A 276 9.51 8.01 7.42
CA PHE A 276 8.06 8.10 7.39
C PHE A 276 7.65 9.42 6.74
N GLY A 277 7.05 9.32 5.55
CA GLY A 277 6.59 10.46 4.78
C GLY A 277 5.08 10.66 4.90
N ILE A 278 4.66 11.91 5.10
CA ILE A 278 3.28 12.35 5.10
C ILE A 278 3.05 13.43 4.04
N GLY A 279 1.81 13.53 3.57
CA GLY A 279 1.39 14.35 2.44
C GLY A 279 1.07 13.51 1.20
N GLY A 280 0.06 13.95 0.45
CA GLY A 280 -0.44 13.29 -0.75
C GLY A 280 -1.87 12.73 -0.60
N PRO A 281 -2.44 12.15 -1.67
CA PRO A 281 -3.84 11.72 -1.69
C PRO A 281 -4.19 10.56 -0.73
N ASP A 282 -3.18 9.82 -0.27
CA ASP A 282 -3.34 8.63 0.56
C ASP A 282 -2.91 8.83 2.03
N THR A 283 -2.39 10.00 2.39
CA THR A 283 -2.01 10.33 3.77
C THR A 283 -2.68 11.62 4.24
N VAL A 284 -2.14 12.78 3.87
CA VAL A 284 -2.69 14.10 4.18
C VAL A 284 -2.94 14.85 2.87
N ARG A 285 -4.19 14.89 2.43
CA ARG A 285 -4.59 15.60 1.20
C ARG A 285 -4.30 17.09 1.34
N GLY A 286 -4.16 17.81 0.23
CA GLY A 286 -3.71 19.22 0.24
C GLY A 286 -2.20 19.38 0.02
N PHE A 287 -1.43 18.36 0.35
CA PHE A 287 0.03 18.34 0.25
C PHE A 287 0.51 17.49 -0.94
N LEU A 288 1.75 17.71 -1.36
CA LEU A 288 2.47 16.84 -2.27
C LEU A 288 2.76 15.49 -1.60
N VAL A 289 2.97 14.47 -2.42
CA VAL A 289 3.33 13.14 -1.96
C VAL A 289 4.63 13.21 -1.17
N ARG A 290 4.64 12.69 0.06
CA ARG A 290 5.80 12.72 0.97
C ARG A 290 6.40 14.12 1.14
N GLU A 291 5.57 15.16 1.14
CA GLU A 291 6.01 16.55 1.30
C GLU A 291 6.80 16.80 2.60
N VAL A 292 6.46 16.07 3.65
CA VAL A 292 7.19 16.08 4.92
C VAL A 292 7.60 14.65 5.26
N ALA A 293 8.89 14.41 5.54
CA ALA A 293 9.39 13.10 5.93
C ALA A 293 10.44 13.21 7.05
N ASN A 294 10.32 12.36 8.08
CA ASN A 294 11.32 12.19 9.14
C ASN A 294 11.33 10.75 9.68
N ASP A 295 12.20 10.47 10.65
CA ASP A 295 12.50 9.11 11.12
C ASP A 295 11.29 8.39 11.73
N ARG A 296 10.51 9.10 12.55
CA ARG A 296 9.27 8.61 13.16
C ARG A 296 8.09 9.52 12.85
N GLY A 297 6.89 8.97 12.90
CA GLY A 297 5.67 9.72 12.67
C GLY A 297 4.43 8.88 12.58
N TYR A 298 3.30 9.56 12.46
CA TYR A 298 2.00 8.94 12.23
C TYR A 298 1.13 9.84 11.36
N ASN A 299 0.15 9.24 10.69
CA ASN A 299 -0.92 9.96 10.02
C ASN A 299 -2.27 9.28 10.29
N GLY A 300 -3.33 10.05 10.17
CA GLY A 300 -4.69 9.55 10.27
C GLY A 300 -5.63 10.27 9.32
N THR A 301 -6.73 9.59 9.03
CA THR A 301 -7.81 10.11 8.20
C THR A 301 -9.16 9.65 8.76
N VAL A 302 -10.14 10.55 8.73
CA VAL A 302 -11.54 10.23 8.97
C VAL A 302 -12.32 10.68 7.75
N GLU A 303 -13.08 9.75 7.16
CA GLU A 303 -13.90 10.01 5.98
C GLU A 303 -15.34 9.58 6.24
N VAL A 304 -16.29 10.41 5.80
CA VAL A 304 -17.72 10.11 5.83
C VAL A 304 -18.25 10.17 4.40
N PHE A 305 -18.83 9.06 3.95
CA PHE A 305 -19.40 8.90 2.62
C PHE A 305 -20.92 8.91 2.67
N THR A 306 -21.51 9.61 1.71
CA THR A 306 -22.95 9.54 1.46
C THR A 306 -23.35 8.14 0.98
N PRO A 307 -24.66 7.83 1.04
CA PRO A 307 -25.26 6.75 0.25
C PRO A 307 -24.94 6.89 -1.23
N ASP A 308 -25.18 5.84 -2.00
CA ASP A 308 -25.04 5.90 -3.45
C ASP A 308 -26.10 6.84 -4.05
N LEU A 309 -25.64 7.97 -4.57
CA LEU A 309 -26.47 8.99 -5.20
C LEU A 309 -26.85 8.59 -6.63
N ALA A 310 -26.00 7.84 -7.34
CA ALA A 310 -26.28 7.44 -8.71
C ALA A 310 -27.55 6.59 -8.81
N SER A 311 -27.67 5.59 -7.93
CA SER A 311 -28.88 4.77 -7.81
C SER A 311 -30.13 5.59 -7.47
N ARG A 312 -30.00 6.65 -6.65
CA ARG A 312 -31.12 7.55 -6.30
C ARG A 312 -31.59 8.43 -7.45
N PHE A 313 -30.71 8.74 -8.40
CA PHE A 313 -31.03 9.50 -9.62
C PHE A 313 -31.32 8.60 -10.83
N GLY A 314 -31.43 7.27 -10.65
CA GLY A 314 -31.80 6.33 -11.71
C GLY A 314 -30.63 5.82 -12.57
N PHE A 315 -29.38 6.16 -12.26
CA PHE A 315 -28.19 5.70 -12.99
C PHE A 315 -27.69 4.35 -12.45
N LYS A 316 -28.42 3.26 -12.72
CA LYS A 316 -28.20 1.92 -12.12
C LYS A 316 -26.82 1.28 -12.37
N GLU A 317 -26.14 1.63 -13.46
CA GLU A 317 -24.79 1.10 -13.76
C GLU A 317 -23.66 1.90 -13.09
N TRP A 318 -24.00 3.07 -12.55
CA TRP A 318 -23.06 3.98 -11.93
C TRP A 318 -23.20 3.92 -10.42
N ARG A 319 -22.09 4.19 -9.74
CA ARG A 319 -22.05 4.47 -8.30
C ARG A 319 -21.45 5.86 -8.13
N ALA A 320 -22.14 6.72 -7.40
CA ALA A 320 -21.69 8.07 -7.09
C ALA A 320 -21.82 8.33 -5.59
N ARG A 321 -20.71 8.68 -4.93
CA ARG A 321 -20.70 9.07 -3.51
C ARG A 321 -19.97 10.38 -3.33
N LEU A 322 -20.51 11.23 -2.47
CA LEU A 322 -19.76 12.35 -1.92
C LEU A 322 -19.02 11.89 -0.67
N VAL A 323 -17.86 12.47 -0.42
CA VAL A 323 -17.07 12.24 0.78
C VAL A 323 -16.71 13.57 1.43
N GLY A 324 -16.85 13.65 2.75
CA GLY A 324 -16.19 14.67 3.57
C GLY A 324 -15.06 14.03 4.35
N PHE A 325 -13.92 14.71 4.48
CA PHE A 325 -12.76 14.16 5.14
C PHE A 325 -11.99 15.15 5.99
N TYR A 326 -11.26 14.62 6.97
CA TYR A 326 -10.26 15.31 7.77
C TYR A 326 -9.01 14.43 7.87
N ASP A 327 -7.87 14.97 7.47
CA ASP A 327 -6.58 14.29 7.49
C ASP A 327 -5.60 15.02 8.38
N TRP A 328 -4.74 14.28 9.07
CA TRP A 328 -3.66 14.85 9.88
C TRP A 328 -2.44 13.94 9.88
N GLY A 329 -1.28 14.51 10.14
CA GLY A 329 -0.07 13.74 10.36
C GLY A 329 1.00 14.55 11.07
N THR A 330 1.86 13.84 11.78
CA THR A 330 3.00 14.41 12.48
C THR A 330 4.22 13.54 12.20
N THR A 331 5.34 14.18 11.92
CA THR A 331 6.65 13.52 11.86
C THR A 331 7.58 14.17 12.87
N SER A 332 8.57 13.42 13.34
CA SER A 332 9.64 13.97 14.17
C SER A 332 10.95 13.28 13.89
N ARG A 333 12.02 14.02 14.16
CA ARG A 333 13.39 13.71 13.77
C ARG A 333 14.19 13.22 14.97
N ASN A 334 14.95 12.16 14.77
CA ASN A 334 15.98 11.71 15.69
C ASN A 334 17.31 12.41 15.36
N SER A 335 18.15 12.62 16.37
CA SER A 335 19.46 13.29 16.24
C SER A 335 19.36 14.65 15.53
N ILE A 336 18.65 15.58 16.17
CA ILE A 336 18.42 16.94 15.64
C ILE A 336 19.74 17.71 15.61
N GLN A 337 20.14 18.17 14.43
CA GLN A 337 21.33 19.02 14.27
C GLN A 337 21.00 20.49 14.53
N ALA A 338 22.02 21.32 14.81
CA ALA A 338 21.82 22.73 15.06
C ALA A 338 21.13 23.42 13.86
N GLY A 339 19.97 24.04 14.10
CA GLY A 339 19.16 24.69 13.07
C GLY A 339 18.15 23.78 12.35
N GLU A 340 18.12 22.48 12.65
CA GLU A 340 17.08 21.58 12.13
C GLU A 340 15.79 21.64 12.96
N ALA A 341 14.64 21.49 12.30
CA ALA A 341 13.36 21.33 13.00
C ALA A 341 13.27 19.95 13.67
N SER A 342 12.72 19.91 14.89
CA SER A 342 12.52 18.67 15.66
C SER A 342 11.43 17.76 15.10
N GLY A 343 10.54 18.32 14.29
CA GLY A 343 9.40 17.64 13.71
C GLY A 343 8.43 18.65 13.10
N GLU A 344 7.39 18.13 12.49
CA GLU A 344 6.42 18.92 11.75
C GLU A 344 5.08 18.21 11.72
N SER A 345 4.01 18.99 11.87
CA SER A 345 2.63 18.51 11.83
C SER A 345 1.88 19.22 10.72
N ILE A 346 1.12 18.45 9.93
CA ILE A 346 0.28 18.96 8.85
C ILE A 346 -1.15 18.42 8.99
N ALA A 347 -2.12 19.19 8.52
CA ALA A 347 -3.52 18.78 8.55
C ALA A 347 -4.33 19.45 7.44
N SER A 348 -5.36 18.76 6.97
CA SER A 348 -6.29 19.27 5.98
C SER A 348 -7.70 18.76 6.21
N ALA A 349 -8.66 19.47 5.61
CA ALA A 349 -10.03 18.98 5.48
C ALA A 349 -10.52 19.27 4.07
N GLY A 350 -11.54 18.54 3.65
CA GLY A 350 -12.08 18.75 2.33
C GLY A 350 -13.25 17.86 1.98
N PHE A 351 -13.62 17.95 0.72
CA PHE A 351 -14.69 17.19 0.13
C PHE A 351 -14.23 16.54 -1.15
N GLY A 352 -14.89 15.45 -1.52
CA GLY A 352 -14.58 14.74 -2.74
C GLY A 352 -15.77 14.03 -3.34
N VAL A 353 -15.56 13.55 -4.55
CA VAL A 353 -16.49 12.73 -5.30
C VAL A 353 -15.81 11.41 -5.63
N ARG A 354 -16.56 10.31 -5.48
CA ARG A 354 -16.18 8.98 -5.98
C ARG A 354 -17.23 8.57 -7.00
N LEU A 355 -16.79 8.37 -8.23
CA LEU A 355 -17.61 7.84 -9.32
C LEU A 355 -17.05 6.49 -9.73
N ALA A 356 -17.91 5.52 -10.01
CA ALA A 356 -17.52 4.25 -10.60
C ALA A 356 -18.62 3.74 -11.52
N ARG A 357 -18.24 2.94 -12.53
CA ARG A 357 -19.18 2.20 -13.38
C ARG A 357 -18.74 0.74 -13.44
N GLY A 358 -19.57 -0.15 -12.89
CA GLY A 358 -19.24 -1.57 -12.75
C GLY A 358 -17.90 -1.81 -12.03
N LYS A 359 -17.15 -2.82 -12.49
CA LYS A 359 -15.78 -3.14 -12.03
C LYS A 359 -14.69 -2.45 -12.87
N ASN A 360 -15.06 -1.77 -13.96
CA ASN A 360 -14.14 -1.38 -15.03
C ASN A 360 -13.71 0.07 -15.00
N PHE A 361 -14.45 0.96 -14.33
CA PHE A 361 -14.18 2.41 -14.39
C PHE A 361 -14.30 3.03 -13.01
N SER A 362 -13.34 3.85 -12.62
CA SER A 362 -13.39 4.64 -11.40
C SER A 362 -12.75 6.03 -11.56
N VAL A 363 -13.35 7.02 -10.91
CA VAL A 363 -12.85 8.39 -10.82
C VAL A 363 -12.96 8.85 -9.37
N ARG A 364 -11.88 9.46 -8.89
CA ARG A 364 -11.78 10.11 -7.59
C ARG A 364 -11.34 11.55 -7.81
N VAL A 365 -12.09 12.49 -7.26
CA VAL A 365 -11.69 13.90 -7.20
C VAL A 365 -11.84 14.37 -5.76
N ASP A 366 -10.81 14.99 -5.21
CA ASP A 366 -10.80 15.57 -3.88
C ASP A 366 -10.35 17.03 -3.97
N VAL A 367 -11.03 17.91 -3.26
CA VAL A 367 -10.61 19.30 -3.01
C VAL A 367 -10.28 19.40 -1.53
N ALA A 368 -9.01 19.65 -1.22
CA ALA A 368 -8.52 19.76 0.14
C ALA A 368 -8.06 21.19 0.42
N GLN A 369 -8.36 21.68 1.63
CA GLN A 369 -7.85 22.92 2.17
C GLN A 369 -6.92 22.63 3.34
N VAL A 370 -5.74 23.24 3.32
CA VAL A 370 -4.73 23.12 4.37
C VAL A 370 -5.20 23.85 5.62
N LEU A 371 -5.30 23.12 6.73
CA LEU A 371 -5.71 23.63 8.04
C LEU A 371 -4.51 23.93 8.95
N ASN A 372 -3.49 23.09 8.87
CA ASN A 372 -2.20 23.28 9.53
C ASN A 372 -1.09 23.23 8.48
N ALA A 373 -0.29 24.29 8.41
CA ALA A 373 0.76 24.48 7.40
C ALA A 373 1.94 23.52 7.62
N GLY A 374 2.69 23.26 6.55
CA GLY A 374 3.95 22.53 6.61
C GLY A 374 4.52 22.22 5.24
N GLY A 375 5.78 21.81 5.19
CA GLY A 375 6.54 21.71 3.95
C GLY A 375 6.54 23.03 3.18
N ALA A 376 6.06 23.02 1.94
CA ALA A 376 5.94 24.21 1.10
C ALA A 376 4.53 24.80 1.09
N ARG A 377 3.60 24.31 1.94
CA ARG A 377 2.18 24.72 1.94
C ARG A 377 1.83 25.61 3.12
N ALA A 378 1.13 26.70 2.81
CA ALA A 378 0.60 27.62 3.81
C ALA A 378 -0.81 27.25 4.24
N LYS A 379 -1.23 27.77 5.40
CA LYS A 379 -2.61 27.63 5.88
C LYS A 379 -3.56 28.27 4.86
N ASN A 380 -4.67 27.59 4.59
CA ASN A 380 -5.67 27.92 3.56
C ASN A 380 -5.25 27.68 2.11
N ASP A 381 -4.05 27.15 1.84
CA ASP A 381 -3.75 26.63 0.51
C ASP A 381 -4.76 25.55 0.13
N GLN A 382 -5.14 25.53 -1.15
CA GLN A 382 -6.06 24.54 -1.69
C GLN A 382 -5.36 23.68 -2.73
N ARG A 383 -5.69 22.40 -2.74
CA ARG A 383 -5.23 21.47 -3.77
C ARG A 383 -6.39 20.60 -4.25
N VAL A 384 -6.44 20.42 -5.56
CA VAL A 384 -7.31 19.42 -6.20
C VAL A 384 -6.48 18.20 -6.53
N ASN A 385 -6.89 17.04 -6.05
CA ASN A 385 -6.36 15.75 -6.45
C ASN A 385 -7.40 15.02 -7.28
N ALA A 386 -7.01 14.56 -8.46
CA ALA A 386 -7.86 13.80 -9.36
C ALA A 386 -7.12 12.53 -9.77
N ALA A 387 -7.84 11.40 -9.73
CA ALA A 387 -7.36 10.10 -10.17
C ALA A 387 -8.46 9.39 -10.97
N PHE A 388 -8.04 8.77 -12.06
CA PHE A 388 -8.86 8.00 -12.97
C PHE A 388 -8.24 6.62 -13.13
N ALA A 389 -9.05 5.57 -13.13
CA ALA A 389 -8.60 4.23 -13.46
C ALA A 389 -9.64 3.48 -14.30
N PHE A 390 -9.14 2.76 -15.30
CA PHE A 390 -9.91 1.86 -16.14
C PHE A 390 -9.31 0.46 -16.06
N VAL A 391 -10.15 -0.54 -15.83
CA VAL A 391 -9.81 -1.96 -15.73
C VAL A 391 -10.50 -2.69 -16.87
N TYR A 392 -9.74 -3.44 -17.66
CA TYR A 392 -10.19 -4.25 -18.77
C TYR A 392 -10.17 -5.75 -18.43
#